data_AF-A0A940FT00-F1
#
_entry.id   AF-A0A940FT00-F1
#
_cell.length_a   1.000
_cell.length_b   1.000
_cell.length_c   1.000
_cell.angle_alpha   90.00
_cell.angle_beta   90.00
_cell.angle_gamma   90.00
#
_symmetry.space_group_name_H-M   'P 1'
#
loop_
_entity.id
_entity.type
_entity.pdbx_description
1 polymer ?
#
loop_
_entity_poly.entity_id
_entity_poly.type
_entity_poly.pdbx_seq_one_letter_code
_entity_poly.pdbx_strand_id
1 'polypeptide(L)' 'DYVISGLPFSTIPRPIAHAIMDATARAIRPGGAFLIYQYSLFVLPMLKARFARVNLGRAWRCIPPARLFAAWRR' A
#
# COMPACT_ATOMS: atom_id res chain seq x y z
N ASP A 1 -14.34 -3.12 -3.18
CA ASP A 1 -13.53 -3.89 -2.21
C ASP A 1 -12.26 -3.16 -1.86
N TYR A 2 -11.92 -3.14 -0.57
CA TYR A 2 -10.74 -2.46 -0.08
C TYR A 2 -10.02 -3.32 0.96
N VAL A 3 -8.70 -3.32 0.88
CA VAL A 3 -7.83 -3.87 1.93
C VAL A 3 -7.06 -2.69 2.53
N ILE A 4 -6.89 -2.67 3.85
CA ILE A 4 -6.16 -1.61 4.55
C ILE A 4 -5.03 -2.26 5.36
N SER A 5 -3.83 -1.67 5.30
CA SER A 5 -2.68 -2.17 6.06
C SER A 5 -1.82 -1.06 6.65
N GLY A 6 -1.48 -1.22 7.93
CA GLY A 6 -0.47 -0.44 8.64
C GLY A 6 0.84 -1.19 8.86
N LEU A 7 1.09 -2.28 8.12
CA LEU A 7 2.26 -3.13 8.33
C LEU A 7 3.56 -2.35 8.07
N PRO A 8 4.62 -2.55 8.88
CA PRO A 8 5.91 -1.92 8.68
C PRO A 8 6.72 -2.65 7.60
N PHE A 9 6.35 -2.46 6.33
CA PHE A 9 7.01 -3.12 5.19
C PHE A 9 8.52 -2.88 5.08
N SER A 10 9.06 -1.86 5.76
CA SER A 10 10.50 -1.59 5.83
C SER A 10 11.28 -2.53 6.75
N THR A 11 10.61 -3.16 7.73
CA THR A 11 11.24 -4.09 8.69
C THR A 11 10.90 -5.55 8.42
N ILE A 12 9.83 -5.80 7.66
CA ILE A 12 9.43 -7.15 7.25
C ILE A 12 10.45 -7.68 6.22
N PRO A 13 10.87 -8.96 6.32
CA PRO A 13 11.72 -9.59 5.30
C PRO A 13 11.12 -9.45 3.90
N ARG A 14 11.94 -9.02 2.93
CA ARG A 14 11.47 -8.71 1.57
C ARG A 14 10.62 -9.83 0.93
N PRO A 15 10.97 -11.13 1.02
CA PRO A 15 10.15 -12.18 0.43
C PRO A 15 8.73 -12.22 0.99
N ILE A 16 8.58 -12.00 2.31
CA ILE A 16 7.29 -11.96 3.00
C ILE A 16 6.50 -10.71 2.56
N ALA A 17 7.16 -9.55 2.52
CA ALA A 17 6.56 -8.31 2.07
C ALA A 17 6.01 -8.42 0.64
N HIS A 18 6.75 -9.07 -0.27
CA HIS A 18 6.30 -9.34 -1.63
C HIS A 18 5.11 -10.30 -1.67
N ALA A 19 5.17 -11.41 -0.91
CA ALA A 19 4.08 -12.38 -0.84
C ALA A 19 2.76 -11.73 -0.35
N ILE A 20 2.83 -10.86 0.67
CA ILE A 20 1.67 -10.11 1.18
C ILE A 20 1.10 -9.20 0.09
N MET A 21 1.96 -8.46 -0.61
CA MET A 21 1.54 -7.54 -1.68
C MET A 21 0.88 -8.31 -2.83
N ASP A 22 1.43 -9.46 -3.23
CA ASP A 22 0.90 -10.32 -4.28
C ASP A 22 -0.45 -10.94 -3.88
N ALA A 23 -0.57 -11.45 -2.65
CA ALA A 23 -1.82 -11.99 -2.13
C ALA A 23 -2.90 -10.91 -2.07
N THR A 24 -2.55 -9.72 -1.58
CA THR A 24 -3.47 -8.58 -1.49
C THR A 24 -3.95 -8.14 -2.87
N ALA A 25 -3.03 -8.03 -3.84
CA ALA A 25 -3.38 -7.66 -5.21
C ALA A 25 -4.31 -8.67 -5.90
N ARG A 26 -4.21 -9.97 -5.57
CA ARG A 26 -5.12 -11.01 -6.06
C ARG A 26 -6.47 -11.00 -5.36
N ALA A 27 -6.51 -10.65 -4.07
CA ALA A 27 -7.74 -10.66 -3.27
C ALA A 27 -8.69 -9.50 -3.61
N ILE A 28 -8.16 -8.39 -4.12
CA ILE A 28 -8.95 -7.20 -4.45
C ILE A 28 -9.58 -7.35 -5.83
N ARG A 29 -10.91 -7.19 -5.93
CA ARG A 29 -11.63 -7.16 -7.21
C ARG A 29 -11.27 -5.92 -8.05
N PRO A 30 -11.40 -5.98 -9.39
CA PRO A 30 -11.31 -4.80 -10.26
C PRO A 30 -12.15 -3.63 -9.73
N GLY A 31 -11.58 -2.41 -9.75
CA GLY A 31 -12.19 -1.22 -9.18
C GLY A 31 -11.97 -1.03 -7.67
N GLY A 32 -11.43 -2.04 -6.97
CA GLY A 32 -11.02 -1.93 -5.57
C GLY A 32 -9.63 -1.32 -5.36
N ALA A 33 -9.23 -1.11 -4.11
CA ALA A 33 -7.89 -0.57 -3.80
C ALA A 33 -7.26 -1.15 -2.53
N PHE A 34 -5.93 -1.20 -2.56
CA PHE A 34 -5.11 -1.44 -1.39
C PHE A 34 -4.69 -0.10 -0.77
N LEU A 35 -5.09 0.14 0.48
CA LEU A 35 -4.81 1.35 1.22
C LEU A 35 -3.71 1.09 2.25
N ILE A 36 -2.65 1.91 2.22
CA ILE A 36 -1.54 1.82 3.17
C ILE A 36 -1.32 3.20 3.78
N TYR A 37 -1.05 3.25 5.08
CA TYR A 37 -0.59 4.47 5.75
C TYR A 37 0.78 4.25 6.38
N GLN A 38 1.75 5.09 6.00
CA GLN A 38 3.14 5.01 6.49
C GLN A 38 3.81 6.38 6.45
N TYR A 39 4.89 6.57 7.18
CA TYR A 39 5.67 7.82 7.13
C TYR A 39 6.66 7.88 5.94
N SER A 40 7.17 6.72 5.51
CA SER A 40 8.16 6.63 4.44
C SER A 40 7.54 6.37 3.06
N LEU A 41 8.33 6.52 2.00
CA LEU A 41 7.97 6.13 0.63
C LEU A 41 8.36 4.68 0.29
N PHE A 42 8.84 3.90 1.27
CA PHE A 42 9.44 2.59 1.04
C PHE A 42 8.54 1.63 0.24
N VAL A 43 7.24 1.67 0.49
CA VAL A 43 6.26 0.80 -0.18
C VAL A 43 5.94 1.21 -1.62
N LEU A 44 6.28 2.44 -2.04
CA LEU A 44 5.85 2.97 -3.33
C LEU A 44 6.31 2.13 -4.53
N PRO A 45 7.58 1.68 -4.62
CA PRO A 45 8.01 0.80 -5.72
C PRO A 45 7.29 -0.55 -5.70
N MET A 46 7.04 -1.12 -4.51
CA MET A 46 6.34 -2.40 -4.36
C MET A 46 4.89 -2.32 -4.87
N LEU A 47 4.22 -1.19 -4.59
CA LEU A 47 2.86 -0.92 -5.06
C LEU A 47 2.82 -0.69 -6.57
N LYS A 48 3.72 0.15 -7.10
CA LYS A 48 3.77 0.43 -8.54
C LYS A 48 4.05 -0.81 -9.39
N ALA A 49 4.73 -1.82 -8.84
CA ALA A 49 4.98 -3.08 -9.53
C ALA A 49 3.73 -3.96 -9.74
N ARG A 50 2.65 -3.74 -8.97
CA ARG A 50 1.48 -4.64 -8.91
C ARG A 50 0.14 -3.96 -9.21
N PHE A 51 0.08 -2.64 -9.04
CA PHE A 51 -1.14 -1.86 -9.20
C PHE A 51 -0.99 -0.84 -10.32
N ALA A 52 -2.00 -0.74 -11.17
CA ALA A 52 -1.98 0.12 -12.35
C ALA A 52 -1.98 1.62 -12.01
N ARG A 53 -2.51 1.98 -10.84
CA ARG A 53 -2.58 3.37 -10.37
C ARG A 53 -2.32 3.42 -8.88
N VAL A 54 -1.37 4.26 -8.45
CA VAL A 54 -1.08 4.52 -7.04
C VAL A 54 -1.20 6.01 -6.78
N ASN A 55 -2.15 6.40 -5.92
CA ASN A 55 -2.31 7.77 -5.46
C ASN A 55 -1.61 7.94 -4.12
N LEU A 56 -0.98 9.10 -3.92
CA LEU A 56 -0.33 9.48 -2.66
C LEU A 56 -1.11 10.65 -2.04
N GLY A 57 -1.48 10.52 -0.78
CA GLY A 57 -2.07 11.55 0.05
C GLY A 57 -1.28 11.74 1.35
N ARG A 58 -1.74 12.66 2.20
CA ARG A 58 -1.21 12.86 3.54
C ARG A 58 -2.35 13.02 4.55
N ALA A 59 -2.21 12.37 5.69
CA ALA A 59 -3.06 12.55 6.85
C ALA A 59 -2.46 13.63 7.76
N TRP A 60 -2.89 14.87 7.58
CA TRP A 60 -2.44 16.02 8.38
C TRP A 60 -2.92 15.99 9.84
N ARG A 61 -3.94 15.17 10.14
CA ARG A 61 -4.43 14.94 11.51
C ARG A 61 -3.50 14.07 12.36
N CYS A 62 -2.46 13.49 11.76
CA CYS A 62 -1.41 12.76 12.46
C CYS A 62 -0.16 13.65 12.55
N ILE A 63 0.52 13.67 13.69
CA ILE A 63 1.78 14.42 13.88
C ILE A 63 2.90 13.40 14.16
N PRO A 64 3.93 13.29 13.31
CA PRO A 64 4.09 13.98 12.01
C PRO A 64 3.04 13.51 10.97
N PRO A 65 2.81 14.24 9.86
CA PRO A 65 1.84 13.83 8.85
C PRO A 65 2.17 12.46 8.23
N ALA A 66 1.28 11.50 8.39
CA ALA A 66 1.42 10.19 7.76
C ALA A 66 1.12 10.28 6.26
N ARG A 67 1.83 9.52 5.45
CA ARG A 67 1.53 9.39 4.01
C ARG A 67 0.49 8.30 3.82
N LEU A 68 -0.47 8.55 2.95
CA LEU A 68 -1.51 7.60 2.58
C LEU A 68 -1.27 7.15 1.14
N PHE A 69 -1.28 5.86 0.89
CA PHE A 69 -1.15 5.27 -0.44
C PHE A 69 -2.47 4.59 -0.77
N ALA A 70 -3.04 4.90 -1.93
CA ALA A 70 -4.19 4.20 -2.49
C ALA A 70 -3.79 3.56 -3.82
N ALA A 71 -3.57 2.25 -3.81
CA ALA A 71 -3.15 1.47 -4.95
C ALA A 71 -4.34 0.73 -5.56
N TRP A 72 -4.80 1.18 -6.73
CA TRP A 72 -6.04 0.73 -7.37
C TRP A 72 -5.81 -0.48 -8.27
N ARG A 73 -6.70 -1.46 -8.14
CA ARG A 73 -6.80 -2.60 -9.04
C ARG A 73 -7.62 -2.20 -10.27
N ARG A 74 -7.02 -2.33 -11.45
CA ARG A 74 -7.75 -2.27 -12.71
C ARG A 74 -8.37 -3.62 -13.02
#